data_AF-A0A9P1BMU9-F1
#
_entry.id   AF-A0A9P1BMU9-F1
#
_cell.length_a   1.000
_cell.length_b   1.000
_cell.length_c   1.000
_cell.angle_alpha   90.00
_cell.angle_beta   90.00
_cell.angle_gamma   90.00
#
_symmetry.space_group_name_H-M   'P 1'
#
loop_
_entity.id
_entity.type
_entity.pdbx_description
1 polymer ?
#
loop_
_entity_poly.entity_id
_entity_poly.type
_entity_poly.pdbx_seq_one_letter_code
_entity_poly.pdbx_strand_id
1 'polypeptide(L)'
;MKDWWNQQMRHVSEQPRAALVLLESEGIENNNNQTGDVSEQPTALVLPESEGIENNNNQTGDVSMLDDGSESEKEIHPINTKLLQDVMRNFRQQIRQFDPSRSPSEKWSHLVQWFDITDMRLRFAHSSVSRTFRQPPHNGYKLTELVDSFLHGDERPENMPPLVAVDWEGKLWVVCGNRRLWTLREFVRYWTLWDQQTTGLKRGSDDAACDAEKQNHCIFVGSGVANFCGCKVSAWRRGEDLGPAKSSPTHLKLDDLGNEALFVVVAPVPSELVLLSDVLEVLRSLGSGKGKRVLWIQDWSARATGAAGGSAECIKAYYDLLLHGLHSVDPQLMSEVAVRWQGEAILSGPSDYWTSVINAGRQGSLEAIRGALAEEENLDSAGQVVATIMHLGDVLALAGGRDVVLCSGPSTRNLNALAAKHAESSGFSAPQIETTEPLSLRLQAKGEGLEADTQILVTDKEMDINRKFKKAFCEPGNVDFCPPVNWVEALLSNFNMDEFVVKRKEQNGGDLEYSSAERLKEEFGEESLHPGDLKPSLAKAMNAAMLSIRDGMKKADLKKALKLCWVFFSEHKVYIYIGL
;
A
#
# COMPACT_ATOMS: atom_id res chain seq x y z
N MET A 1 9.78 -34.99 -35.58
CA MET A 1 9.05 -33.74 -35.24
C MET A 1 9.86 -32.85 -34.30
N LYS A 2 10.30 -33.35 -33.14
CA LYS A 2 11.23 -32.64 -32.23
C LYS A 2 12.53 -32.21 -32.91
N ASP A 3 13.13 -33.07 -33.74
CA ASP A 3 14.34 -32.72 -34.48
C ASP A 3 14.10 -31.74 -35.62
N TRP A 4 12.96 -31.82 -36.32
CA TRP A 4 12.55 -30.85 -37.33
C TRP A 4 12.31 -29.46 -36.72
N TRP A 5 11.65 -29.41 -35.55
CA TRP A 5 11.38 -28.17 -34.81
C TRP A 5 12.66 -27.59 -34.17
N ASN A 6 13.54 -28.43 -33.63
CA ASN A 6 14.87 -28.02 -33.18
C ASN A 6 15.77 -27.56 -34.33
N GLN A 7 15.55 -28.04 -35.57
CA GLN A 7 16.29 -27.59 -36.75
C GLN A 7 15.79 -26.23 -37.24
N GLN A 8 14.49 -25.94 -37.10
CA GLN A 8 13.90 -24.62 -37.37
C GLN A 8 14.26 -23.58 -36.28
N MET A 9 14.29 -23.98 -35.01
CA MET A 9 14.52 -23.07 -33.87
C MET A 9 15.98 -22.79 -33.50
N ARG A 10 16.95 -23.51 -34.09
CA ARG A 10 18.38 -23.19 -33.93
C ARG A 10 18.75 -21.77 -34.39
N HIS A 11 17.87 -21.11 -35.15
CA HIS A 11 18.08 -19.76 -35.65
C HIS A 11 17.42 -18.66 -34.80
N VAL A 12 16.65 -19.00 -33.75
CA VAL A 12 15.95 -18.04 -32.88
C VAL A 12 16.64 -17.92 -31.51
N SER A 13 17.98 -18.02 -31.49
CA SER A 13 18.78 -17.98 -30.26
C SER A 13 19.18 -16.56 -29.84
N GLU A 14 18.57 -15.53 -30.41
CA GLU A 14 18.79 -14.14 -30.02
C GLU A 14 17.54 -13.61 -29.32
N GLN A 15 17.75 -12.86 -28.23
CA GLN A 15 16.64 -12.21 -27.52
C GLN A 15 15.75 -11.44 -28.51
N PRO A 16 14.42 -11.44 -28.34
CA PRO A 16 13.50 -10.76 -29.24
C PRO A 16 13.79 -9.25 -29.26
N ARG A 17 14.33 -8.77 -30.38
CA ARG A 17 14.70 -7.37 -30.61
C ARG A 17 13.91 -6.80 -31.77
N ALA A 18 13.67 -5.50 -31.74
CA ALA A 18 13.05 -4.80 -32.86
C ALA A 18 13.85 -3.56 -33.25
N ALA A 19 13.77 -3.22 -34.53
CA ALA A 19 14.30 -1.98 -35.06
C ALA A 19 13.45 -0.78 -34.57
N LEU A 20 14.10 0.20 -33.94
CA LEU A 20 13.51 1.44 -33.45
C LEU A 20 14.21 2.64 -34.08
N VAL A 21 13.45 3.57 -34.62
CA VAL A 21 13.91 4.88 -35.09
C VAL A 21 13.62 5.90 -33.99
N LEU A 22 14.65 6.55 -33.49
CA LEU A 22 14.56 7.62 -32.49
C LEU A 22 14.58 8.99 -33.18
N LEU A 23 13.60 9.83 -32.84
CA LEU A 23 13.58 11.23 -33.26
C LEU A 23 14.10 12.09 -32.09
N GLU A 24 15.23 12.77 -32.30
CA GLU A 24 15.78 13.73 -31.31
C GLU A 24 14.93 15.01 -31.27
N SER A 25 14.78 15.59 -30.08
CA SER A 25 13.95 16.78 -29.84
C SER A 25 14.58 18.11 -30.28
N GLU A 26 15.77 18.11 -30.87
CA GLU A 26 16.44 19.36 -31.29
C GLU A 26 16.02 19.78 -32.70
N GLY A 27 15.25 20.88 -32.79
CA GLY A 27 14.98 21.58 -34.05
C GLY A 27 13.51 21.88 -34.37
N ILE A 28 12.73 22.41 -33.42
CA ILE A 28 11.51 23.16 -33.74
C ILE A 28 11.80 24.64 -33.49
N GLU A 29 12.58 25.26 -34.39
CA GLU A 29 12.63 26.72 -34.46
C GLU A 29 11.31 27.23 -35.02
N ASN A 30 10.65 28.07 -34.22
CA ASN A 30 9.46 28.82 -34.58
C ASN A 30 9.74 29.71 -35.79
N ASN A 31 9.43 29.24 -37.00
CA ASN A 31 9.20 30.13 -38.13
C ASN A 31 7.79 30.74 -38.03
N ASN A 32 7.56 31.55 -37.00
CA ASN A 32 6.51 32.57 -37.00
C ASN A 32 7.14 33.87 -37.49
N ASN A 33 7.16 34.03 -38.81
CA ASN A 33 7.29 35.35 -39.42
C ASN A 33 6.26 35.44 -40.54
N GLN A 34 5.02 35.76 -40.19
CA GLN A 34 4.20 36.65 -41.00
C GLN A 34 3.10 37.29 -40.14
N THR A 35 3.29 38.60 -39.99
CA THR A 35 2.44 39.65 -39.46
C THR A 35 0.96 39.56 -39.86
N GLY A 36 0.07 39.79 -38.89
CA GLY A 36 -1.35 40.00 -39.09
C GLY A 36 -2.04 40.42 -37.79
N ASP A 37 -1.95 41.71 -37.50
CA ASP A 37 -2.67 42.44 -36.46
C ASP A 37 -4.20 42.32 -36.67
N VAL A 38 -4.98 42.09 -35.60
CA VAL A 38 -6.26 42.75 -35.28
C VAL A 38 -6.77 42.23 -33.93
N SER A 39 -6.98 43.20 -33.04
CA SER A 39 -7.70 43.19 -31.77
C SER A 39 -9.09 42.55 -31.78
N GLU A 40 -9.46 41.80 -30.73
CA GLU A 40 -10.75 41.93 -30.03
C GLU A 40 -10.81 41.09 -28.75
N GLN A 41 -11.42 41.66 -27.70
CA GLN A 41 -11.63 41.08 -26.37
C GLN A 41 -12.80 40.07 -26.33
N PRO A 42 -12.94 39.25 -25.25
CA PRO A 42 -13.67 37.99 -25.30
C PRO A 42 -15.19 38.20 -25.18
N THR A 43 -15.95 37.60 -26.09
CA THR A 43 -17.42 37.52 -25.97
C THR A 43 -17.80 36.16 -25.41
N ALA A 44 -18.49 36.19 -24.27
CA ALA A 44 -19.15 35.03 -23.67
C ALA A 44 -20.21 34.47 -24.64
N LEU A 45 -20.22 33.15 -24.85
CA LEU A 45 -21.28 32.46 -25.60
C LEU A 45 -21.69 31.17 -24.89
N VAL A 46 -22.78 31.35 -24.14
CA VAL A 46 -23.92 30.46 -23.84
C VAL A 46 -23.83 29.03 -24.38
N LEU A 47 -23.96 28.06 -23.47
CA LEU A 47 -24.23 26.65 -23.73
C LEU A 47 -25.61 26.47 -24.37
N PRO A 48 -25.78 25.71 -25.46
CA PRO A 48 -27.10 25.21 -25.83
C PRO A 48 -27.44 23.97 -25.01
N GLU A 49 -28.68 23.96 -24.54
CA GLU A 49 -29.35 22.83 -23.91
C GLU A 49 -29.42 21.60 -24.83
N SER A 50 -29.51 20.46 -24.17
CA SER A 50 -29.59 19.11 -24.71
C SER A 50 -30.79 18.91 -25.66
N GLU A 51 -30.50 18.50 -26.89
CA GLU A 51 -31.41 17.64 -27.66
C GLU A 51 -30.78 16.25 -27.80
N GLY A 52 -31.56 15.25 -27.41
CA GLY A 52 -31.17 13.85 -27.48
C GLY A 52 -30.96 13.40 -28.93
N ILE A 53 -29.83 12.73 -29.17
CA ILE A 53 -29.64 11.88 -30.34
C ILE A 53 -29.17 10.51 -29.86
N GLU A 54 -29.86 9.51 -30.40
CA GLU A 54 -29.95 8.12 -30.01
C GLU A 54 -28.62 7.37 -29.94
N ASN A 55 -28.57 6.43 -28.99
CA ASN A 55 -27.64 5.32 -28.94
C ASN A 55 -27.66 4.52 -30.25
N ASN A 56 -26.58 4.63 -31.04
CA ASN A 56 -26.22 3.62 -32.02
C ASN A 56 -24.96 2.90 -31.56
N ASN A 57 -25.19 1.79 -30.86
CA ASN A 57 -24.22 0.72 -30.67
C ASN A 57 -23.79 0.18 -32.04
N ASN A 58 -22.64 0.60 -32.53
CA ASN A 58 -21.84 -0.18 -33.47
C ASN A 58 -20.56 -0.62 -32.76
N GLN A 59 -20.44 -1.93 -32.54
CA GLN A 59 -19.30 -2.59 -31.93
C GLN A 59 -17.99 -2.21 -32.64
N THR A 60 -17.16 -1.38 -32.02
CA THR A 60 -15.81 -1.06 -32.51
C THR A 60 -14.81 -2.09 -31.97
N GLY A 61 -14.23 -2.88 -32.88
CA GLY A 61 -13.28 -3.98 -32.58
C GLY A 61 -11.85 -3.52 -32.26
N ASP A 62 -11.67 -2.65 -31.27
CA ASP A 62 -10.34 -2.22 -30.80
C ASP A 62 -9.86 -3.07 -29.59
N VAL A 63 -8.55 -3.03 -29.29
CA VAL A 63 -7.89 -3.68 -28.16
C VAL A 63 -7.32 -2.59 -27.25
N SER A 64 -7.59 -2.68 -25.94
CA SER A 64 -7.00 -1.80 -24.93
C SER A 64 -5.51 -2.13 -24.73
N MET A 65 -4.66 -1.10 -24.68
CA MET A 65 -3.19 -1.23 -24.58
C MET A 65 -2.66 -0.91 -23.18
N LEU A 66 -3.52 -0.95 -22.16
CA LEU A 66 -3.11 -0.78 -20.76
C LEU A 66 -2.38 -2.07 -20.33
N ASP A 67 -1.05 -1.97 -20.25
CA ASP A 67 -0.14 -3.04 -19.80
C ASP A 67 -0.56 -3.56 -18.41
N ASP A 68 -0.54 -4.89 -18.26
CA ASP A 68 -0.62 -5.52 -16.96
C ASP A 68 0.67 -5.28 -16.17
N GLY A 69 0.55 -5.00 -14.87
CA GLY A 69 1.66 -5.19 -13.93
C GLY A 69 2.62 -4.02 -13.66
N SER A 70 2.14 -2.78 -13.49
CA SER A 70 2.75 -1.88 -12.49
C SER A 70 1.73 -0.83 -12.01
N GLU A 71 1.39 -0.86 -10.72
CA GLU A 71 0.36 0.01 -10.12
C GLU A 71 0.82 1.46 -9.84
N SER A 72 1.95 1.92 -10.38
CA SER A 72 2.49 3.26 -10.07
C SER A 72 2.29 4.34 -11.15
N GLU A 73 1.56 4.10 -12.24
CA GLU A 73 1.40 5.10 -13.32
C GLU A 73 -0.08 5.38 -13.70
N LYS A 74 -0.98 5.51 -12.72
CA LYS A 74 -2.33 6.06 -12.95
C LYS A 74 -2.39 7.58 -13.06
N GLU A 75 -1.27 8.29 -12.91
CA GLU A 75 -1.18 9.72 -13.20
C GLU A 75 -0.43 9.96 -14.52
N ILE A 76 -1.12 9.78 -15.64
CA ILE A 76 -0.76 10.55 -16.82
C ILE A 76 -1.21 11.98 -16.50
N HIS A 77 -0.27 12.82 -16.06
CA HIS A 77 -0.52 14.22 -15.75
C HIS A 77 -1.32 14.85 -16.90
N PRO A 78 -2.49 15.50 -16.67
CA PRO A 78 -3.36 16.00 -17.73
C PRO A 78 -2.66 16.96 -18.70
N ILE A 79 -1.61 17.65 -18.21
CA ILE A 79 -0.73 18.52 -19.00
C ILE A 79 0.14 17.72 -19.99
N ASN A 80 0.63 16.53 -19.64
CA ASN A 80 1.45 15.69 -20.52
C ASN A 80 0.59 15.03 -21.61
N THR A 81 -0.64 14.62 -21.28
CA THR A 81 -1.61 14.14 -22.28
C THR A 81 -1.97 15.24 -23.26
N LYS A 82 -2.17 16.48 -22.79
CA LYS A 82 -2.54 17.62 -23.63
C LYS A 82 -1.39 18.07 -24.52
N LEU A 83 -0.16 18.14 -24.00
CA LEU A 83 1.02 18.51 -24.77
C LEU A 83 1.42 17.43 -25.80
N LEU A 84 1.34 16.15 -25.44
CA LEU A 84 1.52 15.03 -26.39
C LEU A 84 0.40 15.00 -27.43
N GLN A 85 -0.85 15.24 -27.02
CA GLN A 85 -1.97 15.39 -27.96
C GLN A 85 -1.80 16.58 -28.88
N ASP A 86 -1.30 17.71 -28.40
CA ASP A 86 -1.05 18.92 -29.18
C ASP A 86 0.12 18.71 -30.16
N VAL A 87 1.20 18.03 -29.75
CA VAL A 87 2.28 17.57 -30.64
C VAL A 87 1.74 16.59 -31.69
N MET A 88 0.98 15.57 -31.28
CA MET A 88 0.38 14.61 -32.22
C MET A 88 -0.67 15.23 -33.13
N ARG A 89 -1.35 16.31 -32.71
CA ARG A 89 -2.36 17.04 -33.48
C ARG A 89 -1.72 18.00 -34.48
N ASN A 90 -0.68 18.74 -34.07
CA ASN A 90 0.03 19.69 -34.92
C ASN A 90 0.95 19.00 -35.95
N PHE A 91 1.56 17.87 -35.58
CA PHE A 91 2.44 17.11 -36.47
C PHE A 91 1.76 15.91 -37.13
N ARG A 92 0.43 15.74 -37.03
CA ARG A 92 -0.30 14.55 -37.50
C ARG A 92 -0.07 14.19 -38.97
N GLN A 93 0.07 15.19 -39.83
CA GLN A 93 0.35 14.99 -41.25
C GLN A 93 1.85 14.69 -41.51
N GLN A 94 2.73 15.32 -40.75
CA GLN A 94 4.19 15.13 -40.82
C GLN A 94 4.65 13.84 -40.12
N ILE A 95 3.89 13.27 -39.19
CA ILE A 95 4.23 11.96 -38.55
C ILE A 95 4.00 10.81 -39.54
N ARG A 96 3.02 10.93 -40.44
CA ARG A 96 2.70 9.90 -41.43
C ARG A 96 3.81 9.64 -42.46
N GLN A 97 4.63 10.64 -42.76
CA GLN A 97 5.80 10.51 -43.65
C GLN A 97 7.01 9.82 -42.96
N PHE A 98 6.97 9.67 -41.63
CA PHE A 98 7.99 8.95 -40.87
C PHE A 98 7.62 7.48 -40.62
N ASP A 99 6.39 7.05 -40.94
CA ASP A 99 5.95 5.66 -40.73
C ASP A 99 6.65 4.70 -41.72
N PRO A 100 7.56 3.82 -41.25
CA PRO A 100 8.33 2.94 -42.13
C PRO A 100 7.47 1.88 -42.84
N SER A 101 6.20 1.71 -42.43
CA SER A 101 5.23 0.86 -43.16
C SER A 101 4.64 1.52 -44.41
N ARG A 102 4.90 2.81 -44.64
CA ARG A 102 4.34 3.61 -45.75
C ARG A 102 5.37 4.08 -46.77
N SER A 103 6.66 4.02 -46.46
CA SER A 103 7.74 4.49 -47.34
C SER A 103 8.97 3.57 -47.19
N PRO A 104 9.77 3.35 -48.26
CA PRO A 104 10.92 2.44 -48.21
C PRO A 104 11.89 2.81 -47.09
N SER A 105 12.32 1.81 -46.33
CA SER A 105 13.16 1.92 -45.11
C SER A 105 14.54 2.56 -45.32
N GLU A 106 14.97 2.76 -46.57
CA GLU A 106 16.29 3.31 -46.91
C GLU A 106 16.50 4.73 -46.38
N LYS A 107 15.44 5.57 -46.32
CA LYS A 107 15.53 6.98 -45.92
C LYS A 107 15.98 7.18 -44.46
N TRP A 108 15.72 6.19 -43.59
CA TRP A 108 15.95 6.30 -42.14
C TRP A 108 16.86 5.19 -41.59
N SER A 109 17.47 4.40 -42.46
CA SER A 109 18.34 3.26 -42.10
C SER A 109 19.49 3.64 -41.15
N HIS A 110 20.01 4.86 -41.24
CA HIS A 110 21.06 5.40 -40.38
C HIS A 110 20.60 5.77 -38.96
N LEU A 111 19.28 5.89 -38.72
CA LEU A 111 18.69 6.18 -37.41
C LEU A 111 18.11 4.94 -36.73
N VAL A 112 18.16 3.78 -37.39
CA VAL A 112 17.64 2.52 -36.85
C VAL A 112 18.60 1.98 -35.80
N GLN A 113 18.08 1.78 -34.60
CA GLN A 113 18.76 1.08 -33.50
C GLN A 113 17.97 -0.17 -33.13
N TRP A 114 18.68 -1.24 -32.73
CA TRP A 114 18.03 -2.43 -32.20
C TRP A 114 17.71 -2.24 -30.73
N PHE A 115 16.44 -2.45 -30.37
CA PHE A 115 15.94 -2.26 -29.03
C PHE A 115 15.34 -3.56 -28.48
N ASP A 116 15.53 -3.80 -27.18
CA ASP A 116 14.87 -4.90 -26.49
C ASP A 116 13.39 -4.53 -26.29
N ILE A 117 12.48 -5.38 -26.76
CA ILE A 117 11.04 -5.14 -26.66
C ILE A 117 10.51 -5.19 -25.22
N THR A 118 11.27 -5.82 -24.32
CA THR A 118 10.98 -5.88 -22.88
C THR A 118 11.48 -4.66 -22.11
N ASP A 119 12.18 -3.72 -22.78
CA ASP A 119 12.69 -2.52 -22.11
C ASP A 119 11.54 -1.67 -21.55
N MET A 120 11.60 -1.44 -20.23
CA MET A 120 10.62 -0.70 -19.44
C MET A 120 10.58 0.80 -19.75
N ARG A 121 11.35 1.30 -20.72
CA ARG A 121 11.22 2.67 -21.25
C ARG A 121 10.26 2.77 -22.43
N LEU A 122 9.98 1.67 -23.14
CA LEU A 122 9.03 1.66 -24.27
C LEU A 122 7.59 1.88 -23.77
N ARG A 123 6.88 2.85 -24.37
CA ARG A 123 5.49 3.21 -24.04
C ARG A 123 4.61 3.30 -25.28
N PHE A 124 3.35 2.92 -25.15
CA PHE A 124 2.33 3.16 -26.17
C PHE A 124 1.91 4.64 -26.16
N ALA A 125 1.85 5.28 -27.33
CA ALA A 125 1.35 6.67 -27.45
C ALA A 125 -0.19 6.76 -27.49
N HIS A 126 -0.89 5.62 -27.45
CA HIS A 126 -2.35 5.53 -27.52
C HIS A 126 -2.89 4.51 -26.52
N SER A 127 -4.08 4.78 -25.98
CA SER A 127 -4.78 3.89 -25.03
C SER A 127 -5.38 2.64 -25.68
N SER A 128 -5.54 2.63 -27.01
CA SER A 128 -6.06 1.49 -27.77
C SER A 128 -5.45 1.38 -29.16
N VAL A 129 -5.46 0.17 -29.73
CA VAL A 129 -5.17 -0.06 -31.15
C VAL A 129 -6.21 -0.97 -31.80
N SER A 130 -6.36 -0.83 -33.12
CA SER A 130 -7.26 -1.68 -33.91
C SER A 130 -6.74 -3.12 -34.04
N ARG A 131 -7.64 -4.10 -33.99
CA ARG A 131 -7.35 -5.56 -34.11
C ARG A 131 -6.78 -6.00 -35.45
N THR A 132 -6.77 -5.13 -36.46
CA THR A 132 -6.31 -5.45 -37.80
C THR A 132 -5.28 -4.42 -38.27
N PHE A 133 -4.23 -4.90 -38.91
CA PHE A 133 -3.26 -4.06 -39.60
C PHE A 133 -3.90 -3.41 -40.83
N ARG A 134 -3.70 -2.11 -40.98
CA ARG A 134 -4.25 -1.32 -42.10
C ARG A 134 -3.18 -0.90 -43.11
N GLN A 135 -1.93 -1.33 -42.89
CA GLN A 135 -0.77 -0.86 -43.65
C GLN A 135 0.08 -2.08 -44.04
N PRO A 136 0.72 -2.06 -45.23
CA PRO A 136 1.69 -3.08 -45.64
C PRO A 136 2.87 -3.21 -44.65
N PRO A 137 3.58 -4.34 -44.59
CA PRO A 137 3.35 -5.57 -45.34
C PRO A 137 2.17 -6.40 -44.80
N HIS A 138 1.73 -6.15 -43.56
CA HIS A 138 0.71 -6.94 -42.88
C HIS A 138 -0.74 -6.46 -43.14
N ASN A 139 -1.01 -5.75 -44.24
CA ASN A 139 -2.35 -5.18 -44.44
C ASN A 139 -3.44 -6.27 -44.45
N GLY A 140 -4.45 -6.12 -43.60
CA GLY A 140 -5.52 -7.10 -43.44
C GLY A 140 -5.26 -8.22 -42.42
N TYR A 141 -4.01 -8.39 -41.94
CA TYR A 141 -3.71 -9.35 -40.88
C TYR A 141 -4.38 -8.95 -39.57
N LYS A 142 -4.94 -9.93 -38.84
CA LYS A 142 -5.26 -9.71 -37.43
C LYS A 142 -4.00 -9.74 -36.58
N LEU A 143 -4.01 -9.02 -35.45
CA LEU A 143 -2.84 -8.99 -34.55
C LEU A 143 -2.46 -10.40 -34.07
N THR A 144 -3.44 -11.21 -33.68
CA THR A 144 -3.24 -12.58 -33.19
C THR A 144 -2.68 -13.51 -34.27
N GLU A 145 -3.13 -13.36 -35.53
CA GLU A 145 -2.65 -14.17 -36.66
C GLU A 145 -1.15 -13.90 -36.92
N LEU A 146 -0.69 -12.66 -36.71
CA LEU A 146 0.73 -12.33 -36.84
C LEU A 146 1.57 -12.83 -35.65
N VAL A 147 1.02 -12.82 -34.42
CA VAL A 147 1.65 -13.47 -33.26
C VAL A 147 1.83 -14.97 -33.53
N ASP A 148 0.78 -15.63 -34.04
CA ASP A 148 0.85 -17.04 -34.41
C ASP A 148 1.91 -17.27 -35.50
N SER A 149 1.95 -16.43 -36.53
CA SER A 149 2.97 -16.49 -37.60
C SER A 149 4.41 -16.40 -37.05
N PHE A 150 4.66 -15.57 -36.04
CA PHE A 150 5.96 -15.50 -35.37
C PHE A 150 6.27 -16.75 -34.55
N LEU A 151 5.28 -17.30 -33.83
CA LEU A 151 5.45 -18.53 -33.04
C LEU A 151 5.71 -19.77 -33.91
N HIS A 152 5.16 -19.81 -35.12
CA HIS A 152 5.38 -20.90 -36.08
C HIS A 152 6.66 -20.72 -36.93
N GLY A 153 7.28 -19.53 -36.88
CA GLY A 153 8.49 -19.20 -37.65
C GLY A 153 8.23 -18.87 -39.12
N ASP A 154 6.96 -18.68 -39.50
CA ASP A 154 6.54 -18.29 -40.85
C ASP A 154 6.90 -16.82 -41.15
N GLU A 155 6.91 -15.98 -40.11
CA GLU A 155 7.39 -14.61 -40.14
C GLU A 155 8.48 -14.41 -39.08
N ARG A 156 9.36 -13.42 -39.27
CA ARG A 156 10.39 -13.07 -38.28
C ARG A 156 10.14 -11.70 -37.66
N PRO A 157 10.20 -11.56 -36.32
CA PRO A 157 10.12 -10.25 -35.66
C PRO A 157 11.11 -9.22 -36.20
N GLU A 158 12.32 -9.66 -36.57
CA GLU A 158 13.38 -8.82 -37.14
C GLU A 158 13.00 -8.19 -38.50
N ASN A 159 12.14 -8.86 -39.27
CA ASN A 159 11.69 -8.40 -40.58
C ASN A 159 10.52 -7.41 -40.49
N MET A 160 10.04 -7.13 -39.28
CA MET A 160 8.97 -6.17 -39.07
C MET A 160 9.45 -4.75 -39.39
N PRO A 161 8.61 -3.91 -40.05
CA PRO A 161 8.98 -2.52 -40.27
C PRO A 161 9.30 -1.80 -38.95
N PRO A 162 10.37 -0.99 -38.89
CA PRO A 162 10.82 -0.35 -37.65
C PRO A 162 9.74 0.48 -36.95
N LEU A 163 9.76 0.46 -35.62
CA LEU A 163 8.96 1.36 -34.78
C LEU A 163 9.54 2.77 -34.86
N VAL A 164 8.71 3.80 -34.67
CA VAL A 164 9.18 5.19 -34.50
C VAL A 164 8.77 5.66 -33.12
N ALA A 165 9.75 6.07 -32.33
CA ALA A 165 9.52 6.63 -31.01
C ALA A 165 10.16 8.01 -30.84
N VAL A 166 9.61 8.77 -29.90
CA VAL A 166 10.15 10.03 -29.42
C VAL A 166 10.62 9.81 -27.98
N ASP A 167 11.84 10.24 -27.66
CA ASP A 167 12.31 10.29 -26.28
C ASP A 167 11.68 11.50 -25.58
N TRP A 168 11.01 11.25 -24.46
CA TRP A 168 10.45 12.26 -23.59
C TRP A 168 10.62 11.83 -22.14
N GLU A 169 11.28 12.66 -21.33
CA GLU A 169 11.53 12.40 -19.89
C GLU A 169 12.17 11.02 -19.63
N GLY A 170 13.04 10.56 -20.54
CA GLY A 170 13.71 9.26 -20.43
C GLY A 170 12.80 8.06 -20.75
N LYS A 171 11.61 8.31 -21.30
CA LYS A 171 10.68 7.28 -21.82
C LYS A 171 10.57 7.39 -23.34
N LEU A 172 10.48 6.24 -24.00
CA LEU A 172 10.40 6.12 -25.45
C LEU A 172 8.95 5.88 -25.88
N TRP A 173 8.28 6.94 -26.34
CA TRP A 173 6.88 6.91 -26.73
C TRP A 173 6.72 6.53 -28.19
N VAL A 174 6.12 5.36 -28.47
CA VAL A 174 5.95 4.84 -29.83
C VAL A 174 4.82 5.60 -30.55
N VAL A 175 5.22 6.56 -31.39
CA VAL A 175 4.30 7.41 -32.17
C VAL A 175 3.85 6.74 -33.46
N CYS A 176 4.67 5.86 -34.05
CA CYS A 176 4.28 5.01 -35.18
C CYS A 176 4.62 3.54 -34.91
N GLY A 177 3.63 2.66 -35.11
CA GLY A 177 3.81 1.22 -34.94
C GLY A 177 3.22 0.62 -33.65
N ASN A 178 2.28 1.28 -32.96
CA ASN A 178 1.67 0.73 -31.75
C ASN A 178 1.10 -0.71 -31.91
N ARG A 179 0.49 -1.06 -33.06
CA ARG A 179 0.06 -2.44 -33.37
C ARG A 179 1.21 -3.44 -33.49
N ARG A 180 2.32 -2.97 -34.06
CA ARG A 180 3.57 -3.72 -34.22
C ARG A 180 4.20 -3.99 -32.85
N LEU A 181 4.32 -2.95 -32.01
CA LEU A 181 4.77 -3.07 -30.62
C LEU A 181 3.92 -4.07 -29.81
N TRP A 182 2.59 -3.99 -29.92
CA TRP A 182 1.70 -4.94 -29.23
C TRP A 182 1.95 -6.39 -29.66
N THR A 183 2.04 -6.63 -30.98
CA THR A 183 2.27 -7.97 -31.53
C THR A 183 3.61 -8.54 -31.06
N LEU A 184 4.64 -7.70 -31.01
CA LEU A 184 5.96 -8.07 -30.50
C LEU A 184 5.91 -8.41 -29.01
N ARG A 185 5.27 -7.59 -28.18
CA ARG A 185 5.15 -7.86 -26.73
C ARG A 185 4.38 -9.14 -26.43
N GLU A 186 3.28 -9.38 -27.12
CA GLU A 186 2.51 -10.62 -26.97
C GLU A 186 3.30 -11.84 -27.45
N PHE A 187 4.04 -11.74 -28.57
CA PHE A 187 4.97 -12.79 -28.99
C PHE A 187 6.00 -13.12 -27.89
N VAL A 188 6.64 -12.10 -27.28
CA VAL A 188 7.60 -12.31 -26.18
C VAL A 188 6.93 -12.96 -24.97
N ARG A 189 5.71 -12.56 -24.63
CA ARG A 189 4.94 -13.15 -23.54
C ARG A 189 4.73 -14.66 -23.75
N TYR A 190 4.28 -15.06 -24.93
CA TYR A 190 4.10 -16.48 -25.26
C TYR A 190 5.42 -17.24 -25.36
N TRP A 191 6.47 -16.60 -25.89
CA TRP A 191 7.82 -17.17 -25.96
C TRP A 191 8.39 -17.47 -24.57
N THR A 192 8.29 -16.53 -23.65
CA THR A 192 8.84 -16.64 -22.29
C THR A 192 8.13 -17.73 -21.48
N LEU A 193 6.81 -17.86 -21.66
CA LEU A 193 6.02 -18.94 -21.06
C LEU A 193 6.44 -20.34 -21.57
N TRP A 194 6.91 -20.44 -22.81
CA TRP A 194 7.37 -21.70 -23.42
C TRP A 194 8.79 -22.09 -22.98
N ASP A 195 9.73 -21.14 -22.91
CA ASP A 195 11.12 -21.39 -22.49
C ASP A 195 11.20 -21.90 -21.03
N GLN A 196 10.35 -21.36 -20.15
CA GLN A 196 10.22 -21.82 -18.76
C GLN A 196 9.67 -23.26 -18.65
N GLN A 197 8.92 -23.74 -19.64
CA GLN A 197 8.35 -25.10 -19.64
C GLN A 197 9.30 -26.16 -20.22
N THR A 198 10.22 -25.77 -21.11
CA THR A 198 11.11 -26.72 -21.82
C THR A 198 12.45 -26.96 -21.11
N THR A 199 12.94 -26.00 -20.33
CA THR A 199 14.16 -26.12 -19.53
C THR A 199 14.01 -27.01 -18.27
N GLY A 200 12.77 -27.37 -17.88
CA GLY A 200 12.46 -28.20 -16.71
C GLY A 200 12.32 -29.72 -16.95
N LEU A 201 12.42 -30.21 -18.19
CA LEU A 201 12.18 -31.64 -18.51
C LEU A 201 13.48 -32.41 -18.73
N LYS A 202 13.90 -33.16 -17.71
CA LYS A 202 14.95 -34.20 -17.79
C LYS A 202 14.65 -35.21 -18.90
N ARG A 203 15.71 -35.62 -19.61
CA ARG A 203 15.76 -36.76 -20.54
C ARG A 203 15.18 -38.01 -19.88
N GLY A 204 14.09 -38.52 -20.45
CA GLY A 204 13.49 -39.82 -20.15
C GLY A 204 13.17 -40.52 -21.46
N SER A 205 13.47 -41.80 -21.49
CA SER A 205 13.70 -42.70 -22.62
C SER A 205 12.43 -43.34 -23.21
N ASP A 206 12.60 -43.75 -24.47
CA ASP A 206 12.03 -44.90 -25.19
C ASP A 206 10.56 -44.94 -25.67
N ASP A 207 10.49 -45.09 -27.00
CA ASP A 207 9.68 -46.04 -27.78
C ASP A 207 8.14 -46.03 -27.71
N ALA A 208 7.53 -45.48 -28.75
CA ALA A 208 6.48 -46.16 -29.52
C ALA A 208 6.29 -45.49 -30.89
N ALA A 209 6.47 -46.27 -31.95
CA ALA A 209 6.21 -45.92 -33.34
C ALA A 209 4.81 -46.41 -33.80
N CYS A 210 4.34 -45.85 -34.92
CA CYS A 210 3.11 -46.15 -35.72
C CYS A 210 1.76 -45.72 -35.10
N ASP A 211 0.81 -45.10 -35.79
CA ASP A 211 0.58 -44.93 -37.24
C ASP A 211 -0.06 -43.56 -37.53
N ALA A 212 0.32 -42.98 -38.66
CA ALA A 212 -0.20 -41.73 -39.18
C ALA A 212 -1.22 -42.02 -40.28
N GLU A 213 -2.47 -41.63 -40.09
CA GLU A 213 -3.36 -41.20 -41.18
C GLU A 213 -4.65 -40.58 -40.63
N LYS A 214 -4.70 -39.24 -40.65
CA LYS A 214 -5.83 -38.37 -41.04
C LYS A 214 -5.69 -37.01 -40.37
N GLN A 215 -5.33 -36.04 -41.22
CA GLN A 215 -5.33 -34.62 -40.91
C GLN A 215 -6.73 -34.14 -40.54
N ASN A 216 -6.88 -33.53 -39.36
CA ASN A 216 -7.53 -32.24 -39.21
C ASN A 216 -7.31 -31.69 -37.79
N HIS A 217 -6.58 -30.56 -37.72
CA HIS A 217 -6.63 -29.52 -36.70
C HIS A 217 -6.61 -29.96 -35.23
N CYS A 218 -5.41 -30.13 -34.65
CA CYS A 218 -5.18 -29.97 -33.20
C CYS A 218 -3.68 -29.73 -32.94
N ILE A 219 -3.39 -28.72 -32.12
CA ILE A 219 -2.07 -28.37 -31.60
C ILE A 219 -1.51 -29.59 -30.83
N PHE A 220 -0.33 -30.08 -31.22
CA PHE A 220 0.32 -31.23 -30.58
C PHE A 220 0.86 -30.86 -29.20
N VAL A 221 0.03 -30.98 -28.17
CA VAL A 221 0.50 -31.29 -26.82
C VAL A 221 0.90 -32.77 -26.84
N GLY A 222 2.13 -33.11 -26.44
CA GLY A 222 2.61 -34.50 -26.45
C GLY A 222 1.59 -35.43 -25.77
N SER A 223 1.23 -36.53 -26.44
CA SER A 223 0.05 -37.36 -26.13
C SER A 223 -0.05 -37.81 -24.67
N GLY A 224 1.06 -37.97 -23.95
CA GLY A 224 1.07 -38.27 -22.51
C GLY A 224 0.59 -37.10 -21.62
N VAL A 225 1.05 -35.88 -21.89
CA VAL A 225 0.68 -34.68 -21.10
C VAL A 225 -0.70 -34.17 -21.51
N ALA A 226 -1.05 -34.27 -22.79
CA ALA A 226 -2.39 -33.95 -23.29
C ALA A 226 -3.45 -34.89 -22.70
N ASN A 227 -3.15 -36.19 -22.61
CA ASN A 227 -4.04 -37.15 -21.96
C ASN A 227 -4.06 -36.96 -20.45
N PHE A 228 -2.94 -36.65 -19.79
CA PHE A 228 -2.93 -36.38 -18.36
C PHE A 228 -3.71 -35.10 -17.99
N CYS A 229 -3.45 -33.98 -18.68
CA CYS A 229 -4.17 -32.73 -18.50
C CYS A 229 -5.62 -32.86 -18.96
N GLY A 230 -5.89 -33.56 -20.06
CA GLY A 230 -7.24 -33.84 -20.55
C GLY A 230 -8.04 -34.70 -19.58
N CYS A 231 -7.44 -35.72 -18.98
CA CYS A 231 -8.05 -36.53 -17.93
C CYS A 231 -8.29 -35.72 -16.66
N LYS A 232 -7.35 -34.84 -16.23
CA LYS A 232 -7.57 -33.94 -15.08
C LYS A 232 -8.62 -32.88 -15.34
N VAL A 233 -8.60 -32.23 -16.51
CA VAL A 233 -9.62 -31.26 -16.91
C VAL A 233 -10.99 -31.93 -17.05
N SER A 234 -11.03 -33.16 -17.56
CA SER A 234 -12.26 -33.96 -17.60
C SER A 234 -12.72 -34.39 -16.21
N ALA A 235 -11.79 -34.74 -15.30
CA ALA A 235 -12.09 -35.04 -13.90
C ALA A 235 -12.61 -33.81 -13.15
N TRP A 236 -12.01 -32.63 -13.36
CA TRP A 236 -12.51 -31.35 -12.84
C TRP A 236 -13.90 -31.02 -13.39
N ARG A 237 -14.14 -31.23 -14.70
CA ARG A 237 -15.46 -31.08 -15.32
C ARG A 237 -16.50 -32.06 -14.76
N ARG A 238 -16.07 -33.27 -14.37
CA ARG A 238 -16.93 -34.30 -13.74
C ARG A 238 -17.08 -34.12 -12.23
N GLY A 239 -16.39 -33.15 -11.62
CA GLY A 239 -16.42 -32.91 -10.18
C GLY A 239 -15.60 -33.89 -9.34
N GLU A 240 -14.78 -34.73 -9.96
CA GLU A 240 -14.05 -35.85 -9.33
C GLU A 240 -12.84 -35.40 -8.47
N ASP A 241 -12.57 -34.09 -8.38
CA ASP A 241 -11.46 -33.52 -7.60
C ASP A 241 -11.76 -32.07 -7.13
N LEU A 242 -13.05 -31.68 -7.08
CA LEU A 242 -13.49 -30.32 -6.70
C LEU A 242 -13.68 -30.13 -5.19
N GLY A 243 -13.24 -31.08 -4.37
CA GLY A 243 -13.24 -30.92 -2.93
C GLY A 243 -12.26 -29.82 -2.50
N PRO A 244 -12.55 -29.05 -1.43
CA PRO A 244 -11.55 -28.15 -0.86
C PRO A 244 -10.27 -28.95 -0.56
N ALA A 245 -9.11 -28.38 -0.88
CA ALA A 245 -7.83 -29.04 -0.66
C ALA A 245 -7.73 -29.53 0.80
N LYS A 246 -7.43 -30.82 1.00
CA LYS A 246 -7.31 -31.44 2.33
C LYS A 246 -6.04 -31.02 3.11
N SER A 247 -5.28 -30.06 2.59
CA SER A 247 -4.07 -29.54 3.23
C SER A 247 -4.43 -28.48 4.27
N SER A 248 -3.65 -28.43 5.36
CA SER A 248 -3.66 -27.31 6.29
C SER A 248 -3.60 -25.98 5.53
N PRO A 249 -4.29 -24.92 5.99
CA PRO A 249 -4.28 -23.65 5.29
C PRO A 249 -2.85 -23.11 5.18
N THR A 250 -2.49 -22.64 3.99
CA THR A 250 -1.25 -21.89 3.78
C THR A 250 -1.29 -20.63 4.64
N HIS A 251 -0.25 -20.46 5.47
CA HIS A 251 -0.04 -19.30 6.32
C HIS A 251 1.47 -19.09 6.52
N LEU A 252 1.85 -17.85 6.78
CA LEU A 252 3.21 -17.50 7.15
C LEU A 252 3.57 -18.14 8.50
N LYS A 253 4.78 -18.68 8.61
CA LYS A 253 5.31 -19.21 9.87
C LYS A 253 6.32 -18.25 10.46
N LEU A 254 6.12 -17.88 11.72
CA LEU A 254 7.01 -17.02 12.50
C LEU A 254 7.81 -17.87 13.50
N ASP A 255 8.75 -18.65 12.96
CA ASP A 255 9.54 -19.60 13.75
C ASP A 255 10.44 -18.90 14.79
N ASP A 256 10.86 -17.66 14.53
CA ASP A 256 11.65 -16.82 15.43
C ASP A 256 10.91 -16.46 16.73
N LEU A 257 9.57 -16.56 16.74
CA LEU A 257 8.77 -16.34 17.92
C LEU A 257 8.71 -17.56 18.86
N GLY A 258 9.30 -18.71 18.49
CA GLY A 258 9.28 -19.94 19.31
C GLY A 258 7.91 -20.63 19.29
N ASN A 259 7.61 -21.51 20.25
CA ASN A 259 6.32 -22.23 20.35
C ASN A 259 5.50 -21.84 21.59
N GLU A 260 5.96 -20.84 22.34
CA GLU A 260 5.30 -20.39 23.57
C GLU A 260 4.02 -19.62 23.25
N ALA A 261 3.11 -19.56 24.23
CA ALA A 261 1.90 -18.74 24.13
C ALA A 261 2.28 -17.26 23.99
N LEU A 262 1.59 -16.57 23.06
CA LEU A 262 1.86 -15.17 22.74
C LEU A 262 0.79 -14.27 23.35
N PHE A 263 1.23 -13.16 23.94
CA PHE A 263 0.36 -12.04 24.30
C PHE A 263 0.68 -10.87 23.38
N VAL A 264 -0.25 -10.53 22.50
CA VAL A 264 -0.03 -9.61 21.39
C VAL A 264 -0.78 -8.31 21.62
N VAL A 265 -0.05 -7.21 21.53
CA VAL A 265 -0.60 -5.85 21.49
C VAL A 265 -0.30 -5.27 20.11
N VAL A 266 -1.33 -4.79 19.41
CA VAL A 266 -1.14 -4.09 18.13
C VAL A 266 -0.81 -2.63 18.42
N ALA A 267 0.24 -2.12 17.79
CA ALA A 267 0.63 -0.72 17.91
C ALA A 267 -0.45 0.20 17.31
N PRO A 268 -0.64 1.41 17.86
CA PRO A 268 -1.60 2.38 17.35
C PRO A 268 -1.33 2.72 15.87
N VAL A 269 -2.40 3.07 15.17
CA VAL A 269 -2.32 3.53 13.77
C VAL A 269 -1.60 4.88 13.73
N PRO A 270 -0.62 5.11 12.82
CA PRO A 270 0.10 6.36 12.74
C PRO A 270 -0.82 7.55 12.49
N SER A 271 -0.67 8.58 13.32
CA SER A 271 -1.40 9.84 13.20
C SER A 271 -0.43 11.02 13.06
N GLU A 272 -0.95 12.24 12.99
CA GLU A 272 -0.11 13.45 12.90
C GLU A 272 0.81 13.63 14.11
N LEU A 273 0.40 13.10 15.26
CA LEU A 273 0.98 13.39 16.55
C LEU A 273 1.19 12.09 17.32
N VAL A 274 2.36 11.92 17.92
CA VAL A 274 2.63 10.78 18.81
C VAL A 274 2.17 11.16 20.21
N LEU A 275 1.00 10.64 20.61
CA LEU A 275 0.39 10.95 21.89
C LEU A 275 1.09 10.19 23.01
N LEU A 276 1.29 10.85 24.15
CA LEU A 276 1.80 10.18 25.35
C LEU A 276 0.76 9.18 25.90
N SER A 277 -0.54 9.44 25.71
CA SER A 277 -1.60 8.49 26.07
C SER A 277 -1.41 7.14 25.38
N ASP A 278 -1.08 7.14 24.09
CA ASP A 278 -0.91 5.91 23.31
C ASP A 278 0.29 5.09 23.84
N VAL A 279 1.37 5.77 24.23
CA VAL A 279 2.53 5.14 24.89
C VAL A 279 2.09 4.43 26.18
N LEU A 280 1.34 5.13 27.05
CA LEU A 280 0.90 4.58 28.32
C LEU A 280 -0.11 3.43 28.15
N GLU A 281 -1.01 3.55 27.18
CA GLU A 281 -1.97 2.49 26.87
C GLU A 281 -1.29 1.22 26.37
N VAL A 282 -0.31 1.35 25.47
CA VAL A 282 0.48 0.21 25.00
C VAL A 282 1.27 -0.43 26.13
N LEU A 283 1.95 0.35 26.99
CA LEU A 283 2.71 -0.19 28.13
C LEU A 283 1.82 -0.93 29.11
N ARG A 284 0.67 -0.34 29.48
CA ARG A 284 -0.28 -0.97 30.39
C ARG A 284 -0.85 -2.27 29.79
N SER A 285 -1.10 -2.29 28.49
CA SER A 285 -1.57 -3.48 27.77
C SER A 285 -0.50 -4.58 27.77
N LEU A 286 0.76 -4.24 27.49
CA LEU A 286 1.87 -5.18 27.54
C LEU A 286 2.09 -5.69 28.98
N GLY A 287 1.98 -4.82 29.98
CA GLY A 287 2.21 -5.12 31.39
C GLY A 287 1.18 -6.09 32.00
N SER A 288 -0.07 -6.10 31.52
CA SER A 288 -1.07 -7.08 31.95
C SER A 288 -0.85 -8.47 31.35
N GLY A 289 -0.09 -8.55 30.25
CA GLY A 289 0.15 -9.77 29.51
C GLY A 289 1.03 -10.79 30.24
N LYS A 290 0.68 -12.06 30.05
CA LYS A 290 1.45 -13.23 30.51
C LYS A 290 2.07 -13.96 29.33
N GLY A 291 3.20 -14.64 29.55
CA GLY A 291 3.92 -15.32 28.47
C GLY A 291 4.75 -14.37 27.62
N LYS A 292 5.02 -14.75 26.37
CA LYS A 292 5.87 -13.96 25.47
C LYS A 292 5.09 -12.78 24.91
N ARG A 293 5.48 -11.57 25.29
CA ARG A 293 4.83 -10.33 24.87
C ARG A 293 5.33 -9.88 23.50
N VAL A 294 4.41 -9.57 22.60
CA VAL A 294 4.70 -9.10 21.25
C VAL A 294 4.02 -7.76 21.03
N LEU A 295 4.80 -6.76 20.62
CA LEU A 295 4.26 -5.51 20.08
C LEU A 295 4.28 -5.61 18.55
N TRP A 296 3.09 -5.69 17.95
CA TRP A 296 2.92 -5.85 16.50
C TRP A 296 2.73 -4.49 15.82
N ILE A 297 3.71 -4.08 15.02
CA ILE A 297 3.74 -2.81 14.29
C ILE A 297 3.18 -3.02 12.89
N GLN A 298 2.01 -2.42 12.59
CA GLN A 298 1.29 -2.58 11.33
C GLN A 298 1.66 -1.51 10.29
N ASP A 299 2.94 -1.41 9.95
CA ASP A 299 3.46 -0.39 9.03
C ASP A 299 2.87 -0.48 7.60
N TRP A 300 2.66 -1.69 7.08
CA TRP A 300 2.05 -1.86 5.75
C TRP A 300 0.54 -1.67 5.74
N SER A 301 -0.19 -2.15 6.77
CA SER A 301 -1.61 -1.86 6.89
C SER A 301 -1.86 -0.37 7.08
N ALA A 302 -1.03 0.33 7.87
CA ALA A 302 -1.06 1.79 7.99
C ALA A 302 -0.87 2.47 6.63
N ARG A 303 0.06 1.97 5.82
CA ARG A 303 0.24 2.46 4.45
C ARG A 303 -0.98 2.21 3.58
N ALA A 304 -1.59 1.02 3.67
CA ALA A 304 -2.75 0.65 2.90
C ALA A 304 -3.98 1.54 3.21
N THR A 305 -4.16 1.94 4.47
CA THR A 305 -5.24 2.86 4.87
C THR A 305 -4.93 4.34 4.59
N GLY A 306 -3.73 4.66 4.09
CA GLY A 306 -3.31 6.04 3.87
C GLY A 306 -2.95 6.80 5.16
N ALA A 307 -2.73 6.08 6.27
CA ALA A 307 -2.24 6.69 7.51
C ALA A 307 -0.91 7.42 7.27
N ALA A 308 -0.73 8.59 7.88
CA ALA A 308 0.39 9.50 7.60
C ALA A 308 0.60 9.74 6.07
N GLY A 309 -0.51 9.86 5.33
CA GLY A 309 -0.53 10.02 3.87
C GLY A 309 0.02 8.83 3.07
N GLY A 310 0.17 7.66 3.69
CA GLY A 310 0.76 6.48 3.05
C GLY A 310 2.27 6.57 2.83
N SER A 311 2.96 7.56 3.44
CA SER A 311 4.42 7.65 3.37
C SER A 311 5.06 6.64 4.33
N ALA A 312 5.85 5.71 3.76
CA ALA A 312 6.59 4.72 4.54
C ALA A 312 7.58 5.38 5.52
N GLU A 313 8.20 6.49 5.12
CA GLU A 313 9.13 7.25 5.95
C GLU A 313 8.42 7.91 7.14
N CYS A 314 7.22 8.47 6.93
CA CYS A 314 6.45 9.11 7.99
C CYS A 314 5.85 8.07 8.95
N ILE A 315 5.36 6.94 8.42
CA ILE A 315 4.89 5.80 9.22
C ILE A 315 6.02 5.27 10.10
N LYS A 316 7.20 5.04 9.51
CA LYS A 316 8.37 4.60 10.27
C LYS A 316 8.76 5.64 11.33
N ALA A 317 8.78 6.93 10.98
CA ALA A 317 9.09 8.00 11.92
C ALA A 317 8.13 8.04 13.11
N TYR A 318 6.82 7.87 12.88
CA TYR A 318 5.83 7.76 13.96
C TYR A 318 6.16 6.60 14.90
N TYR A 319 6.41 5.40 14.36
CA TYR A 319 6.73 4.23 15.18
C TYR A 319 8.08 4.31 15.89
N ASP A 320 9.10 4.91 15.27
CA ASP A 320 10.39 5.17 15.92
C ASP A 320 10.21 6.08 17.16
N LEU A 321 9.36 7.10 17.06
CA LEU A 321 9.02 8.00 18.16
C LEU A 321 8.17 7.32 19.24
N LEU A 322 7.19 6.49 18.84
CA LEU A 322 6.38 5.69 19.76
C LEU A 322 7.28 4.74 20.56
N LEU A 323 8.11 3.95 19.88
CA LEU A 323 9.06 3.01 20.51
C LEU A 323 10.03 3.74 21.44
N HIS A 324 10.52 4.91 21.06
CA HIS A 324 11.34 5.74 21.94
C HIS A 324 10.59 6.15 23.21
N GLY A 325 9.32 6.54 23.09
CA GLY A 325 8.44 6.79 24.23
C GLY A 325 8.32 5.58 25.15
N LEU A 326 7.97 4.42 24.58
CA LEU A 326 7.82 3.15 25.32
C LEU A 326 9.08 2.79 26.11
N HIS A 327 10.25 2.78 25.45
CA HIS A 327 11.52 2.47 26.09
C HIS A 327 11.97 3.50 27.13
N SER A 328 11.53 4.75 27.02
CA SER A 328 11.91 5.81 27.95
C SER A 328 11.05 5.82 29.22
N VAL A 329 9.79 5.36 29.12
CA VAL A 329 8.87 5.27 30.26
C VAL A 329 9.11 3.98 31.03
N ASP A 330 9.14 2.83 30.35
CA ASP A 330 9.37 1.53 31.00
C ASP A 330 10.43 0.71 30.24
N PRO A 331 11.74 0.97 30.49
CA PRO A 331 12.82 0.24 29.84
C PRO A 331 12.87 -1.24 30.25
N GLN A 332 12.40 -1.57 31.47
CA GLN A 332 12.46 -2.94 31.98
C GLN A 332 11.43 -3.81 31.25
N LEU A 333 10.16 -3.39 31.22
CA LEU A 333 9.12 -4.11 30.48
C LEU A 333 9.49 -4.25 29.01
N MET A 334 9.94 -3.15 28.37
CA MET A 334 10.28 -3.16 26.94
C MET A 334 11.50 -4.03 26.61
N SER A 335 12.36 -4.38 27.58
CA SER A 335 13.46 -5.34 27.37
C SER A 335 12.98 -6.79 27.21
N GLU A 336 11.76 -7.08 27.67
CA GLU A 336 11.11 -8.39 27.60
C GLU A 336 10.13 -8.50 26.41
N VAL A 337 9.83 -7.39 25.73
CA VAL A 337 8.84 -7.32 24.65
C VAL A 337 9.51 -7.56 23.30
N ALA A 338 8.97 -8.51 22.53
CA ALA A 338 9.36 -8.71 21.14
C ALA A 338 8.64 -7.72 20.23
N VAL A 339 9.36 -6.71 19.74
CA VAL A 339 8.84 -5.79 18.72
C VAL A 339 8.91 -6.46 17.35
N ARG A 340 7.80 -6.47 16.60
CA ARG A 340 7.71 -7.09 15.28
C ARG A 340 7.06 -6.15 14.28
N TRP A 341 7.73 -5.92 13.16
CA TRP A 341 7.22 -5.13 12.05
C TRP A 341 6.50 -6.02 11.06
N GLN A 342 5.28 -5.63 10.68
CA GLN A 342 4.44 -6.37 9.75
C GLN A 342 5.13 -6.51 8.39
N GLY A 343 5.71 -5.43 7.84
CA GLY A 343 6.44 -5.47 6.58
C GLY A 343 7.60 -6.47 6.60
N GLU A 344 8.40 -6.51 7.67
CA GLU A 344 9.49 -7.48 7.84
C GLU A 344 8.97 -8.91 7.93
N ALA A 345 7.89 -9.13 8.69
CA ALA A 345 7.24 -10.43 8.79
C ALA A 345 6.72 -10.91 7.42
N ILE A 346 6.01 -10.06 6.67
CA ILE A 346 5.52 -10.36 5.32
C ILE A 346 6.68 -10.77 4.40
N LEU A 347 7.78 -10.01 4.43
CA LEU A 347 8.94 -10.27 3.57
C LEU A 347 9.70 -11.56 3.93
N SER A 348 9.52 -12.10 5.14
CA SER A 348 10.11 -13.39 5.52
C SER A 348 9.46 -14.60 4.82
N GLY A 349 8.21 -14.46 4.36
CA GLY A 349 7.48 -15.51 3.64
C GLY A 349 6.31 -14.94 2.83
N PRO A 350 6.57 -14.13 1.79
CA PRO A 350 5.54 -13.33 1.12
C PRO A 350 4.50 -14.18 0.40
N SER A 351 4.92 -15.30 -0.19
CA SER A 351 3.99 -16.22 -0.87
C SER A 351 2.97 -16.81 0.10
N ASP A 352 3.43 -17.30 1.25
CA ASP A 352 2.56 -17.93 2.24
C ASP A 352 1.65 -16.91 2.92
N TYR A 353 2.18 -15.72 3.23
CA TYR A 353 1.40 -14.61 3.78
C TYR A 353 0.31 -14.14 2.82
N TRP A 354 0.64 -13.78 1.58
CA TRP A 354 -0.39 -13.25 0.66
C TRP A 354 -1.39 -14.32 0.24
N THR A 355 -0.99 -15.60 0.20
CA THR A 355 -1.94 -16.70 0.01
C THR A 355 -2.95 -16.77 1.18
N SER A 356 -2.51 -16.60 2.43
CA SER A 356 -3.42 -16.58 3.58
C SER A 356 -4.37 -15.37 3.55
N VAL A 357 -3.87 -14.19 3.21
CA VAL A 357 -4.67 -12.97 3.05
C VAL A 357 -5.72 -13.09 1.95
N ILE A 358 -5.34 -13.65 0.79
CA ILE A 358 -6.29 -13.92 -0.31
C ILE A 358 -7.37 -14.91 0.14
N ASN A 359 -6.99 -15.97 0.87
CA ASN A 359 -7.94 -16.93 1.39
C ASN A 359 -8.89 -16.30 2.42
N ALA A 360 -8.40 -15.41 3.28
CA ALA A 360 -9.21 -14.63 4.21
C ALA A 360 -10.23 -13.76 3.46
N GLY A 361 -9.79 -13.04 2.43
CA GLY A 361 -10.67 -12.24 1.58
C GLY A 361 -11.71 -13.05 0.80
N ARG A 362 -11.38 -14.27 0.36
CA ARG A 362 -12.32 -15.16 -0.34
C ARG A 362 -13.41 -15.73 0.57
N GLN A 363 -13.13 -15.86 1.87
CA GLN A 363 -14.03 -16.45 2.86
C GLN A 363 -14.86 -15.39 3.61
N GLY A 364 -14.34 -14.17 3.74
CA GLY A 364 -15.01 -13.05 4.40
C GLY A 364 -16.01 -12.32 3.50
N SER A 365 -17.11 -11.85 4.07
CA SER A 365 -18.03 -10.93 3.40
C SER A 365 -17.61 -9.47 3.63
N LEU A 366 -17.98 -8.56 2.73
CA LEU A 366 -17.79 -7.12 2.94
C LEU A 366 -18.56 -6.60 4.16
N GLU A 367 -19.68 -7.23 4.52
CA GLU A 367 -20.44 -6.91 5.73
C GLU A 367 -19.66 -7.27 6.99
N ALA A 368 -18.99 -8.44 7.02
CA ALA A 368 -18.12 -8.82 8.12
C ALA A 368 -16.93 -7.86 8.26
N ILE A 369 -16.35 -7.41 7.15
CA ILE A 369 -15.27 -6.41 7.14
C ILE A 369 -15.79 -5.05 7.67
N ARG A 370 -16.96 -4.60 7.22
CA ARG A 370 -17.58 -3.37 7.73
C ARG A 370 -17.85 -3.46 9.24
N GLY A 371 -18.34 -4.60 9.72
CA GLY A 371 -18.58 -4.83 11.15
C GLY A 371 -17.31 -5.00 11.99
N ALA A 372 -16.14 -5.16 11.36
CA ALA A 372 -14.86 -5.24 12.05
C ALA A 372 -14.22 -3.87 12.32
N LEU A 373 -14.67 -2.82 11.65
CA LEU A 373 -14.21 -1.44 11.91
C LEU A 373 -14.69 -0.94 13.28
N ALA A 374 -14.09 0.15 13.75
CA ALA A 374 -14.53 0.81 14.97
C ALA A 374 -15.96 1.36 14.83
N GLU A 375 -16.71 1.50 15.93
CA GLU A 375 -18.14 1.88 15.90
C GLU A 375 -18.42 3.21 15.20
N GLU A 376 -17.50 4.17 15.27
CA GLU A 376 -17.61 5.48 14.61
C GLU A 376 -17.02 5.49 13.19
N GLU A 377 -16.45 4.37 12.71
CA GLU A 377 -15.72 4.30 11.45
C GLU A 377 -16.56 3.68 10.31
N ASN A 378 -16.55 4.34 9.15
CA ASN A 378 -17.17 3.83 7.94
C ASN A 378 -16.14 3.17 7.01
N LEU A 379 -16.58 2.15 6.29
CA LEU A 379 -15.80 1.56 5.22
C LEU A 379 -15.86 2.45 3.98
N ASP A 380 -14.88 3.34 3.85
CA ASP A 380 -14.83 4.41 2.84
C ASP A 380 -13.75 4.16 1.77
N SER A 381 -12.81 3.25 2.03
CA SER A 381 -11.69 2.96 1.13
C SER A 381 -11.45 1.46 0.93
N ALA A 382 -10.94 1.10 -0.26
CA ALA A 382 -10.44 -0.25 -0.50
C ALA A 382 -9.22 -0.58 0.40
N GLY A 383 -8.47 0.45 0.82
CA GLY A 383 -7.36 0.33 1.76
C GLY A 383 -7.77 -0.28 3.10
N GLN A 384 -8.92 0.12 3.66
CA GLN A 384 -9.48 -0.47 4.88
C GLN A 384 -9.86 -1.95 4.70
N VAL A 385 -10.39 -2.33 3.53
CA VAL A 385 -10.66 -3.74 3.21
C VAL A 385 -9.37 -4.55 3.23
N VAL A 386 -8.33 -4.05 2.54
CA VAL A 386 -7.02 -4.71 2.44
C VAL A 386 -6.36 -4.80 3.82
N ALA A 387 -6.32 -3.71 4.60
CA ALA A 387 -5.75 -3.70 5.94
C ALA A 387 -6.47 -4.67 6.89
N THR A 388 -7.79 -4.80 6.78
CA THR A 388 -8.58 -5.76 7.56
C THR A 388 -8.16 -7.20 7.25
N ILE A 389 -8.12 -7.58 5.97
CA ILE A 389 -7.72 -8.95 5.58
C ILE A 389 -6.24 -9.23 5.84
N MET A 390 -5.38 -8.22 5.78
CA MET A 390 -3.98 -8.31 6.22
C MET A 390 -3.89 -8.61 7.72
N HIS A 391 -4.70 -7.94 8.54
CA HIS A 391 -4.76 -8.24 9.97
C HIS A 391 -5.23 -9.68 10.25
N LEU A 392 -6.18 -10.23 9.48
CA LEU A 392 -6.54 -11.65 9.57
C LEU A 392 -5.35 -12.57 9.23
N GLY A 393 -4.57 -12.19 8.21
CA GLY A 393 -3.32 -12.88 7.84
C GLY A 393 -2.24 -12.80 8.93
N ASP A 394 -2.08 -11.64 9.57
CA ASP A 394 -1.16 -11.42 10.68
C ASP A 394 -1.51 -12.34 11.86
N VAL A 395 -2.79 -12.38 12.25
CA VAL A 395 -3.27 -13.21 13.35
C VAL A 395 -3.11 -14.70 13.05
N LEU A 396 -3.35 -15.14 11.80
CA LEU A 396 -3.06 -16.51 11.39
C LEU A 396 -1.56 -16.85 11.49
N ALA A 397 -0.69 -15.92 11.09
CA ALA A 397 0.76 -16.10 11.19
C ALA A 397 1.24 -16.21 12.65
N LEU A 398 0.65 -15.42 13.54
CA LEU A 398 0.90 -15.45 14.98
C LEU A 398 0.33 -16.72 15.64
N ALA A 399 -0.85 -17.16 15.19
CA ALA A 399 -1.55 -18.32 15.74
C ALA A 399 -0.80 -19.63 15.49
N GLY A 400 -0.18 -19.83 14.31
CA GLY A 400 0.90 -20.79 14.03
C GLY A 400 1.02 -22.11 14.82
N GLY A 401 -0.09 -22.72 15.29
CA GLY A 401 -0.11 -23.89 16.18
C GLY A 401 0.13 -23.63 17.68
N ARG A 402 -0.02 -22.39 18.16
CA ARG A 402 0.18 -21.96 19.56
C ARG A 402 -1.03 -21.17 20.08
N ASP A 403 -1.10 -20.99 21.39
CA ASP A 403 -2.12 -20.13 22.00
C ASP A 403 -1.74 -18.66 21.83
N VAL A 404 -2.71 -17.84 21.43
CA VAL A 404 -2.55 -16.39 21.23
C VAL A 404 -3.61 -15.66 22.02
N VAL A 405 -3.19 -14.63 22.74
CA VAL A 405 -4.06 -13.64 23.37
C VAL A 405 -3.88 -12.32 22.62
N LEU A 406 -4.96 -11.78 22.07
CA LEU A 406 -5.02 -10.47 21.43
C LEU A 406 -5.54 -9.45 22.44
N CYS A 407 -4.66 -8.57 22.90
CA CYS A 407 -5.05 -7.47 23.77
C CYS A 407 -5.67 -6.35 22.91
N SER A 408 -6.91 -6.01 23.22
CA SER A 408 -7.75 -5.13 22.42
C SER A 408 -8.11 -3.87 23.19
N GLY A 409 -7.96 -2.72 22.53
CA GLY A 409 -8.64 -1.50 22.93
C GLY A 409 -10.07 -1.45 22.37
N PRO A 410 -10.86 -0.42 22.72
CA PRO A 410 -12.22 -0.27 22.21
C PRO A 410 -12.31 -0.29 20.68
N SER A 411 -11.33 0.32 19.98
CA SER A 411 -11.32 0.43 18.52
C SER A 411 -10.89 -0.83 17.78
N THR A 412 -10.14 -1.75 18.41
CA THR A 412 -9.61 -2.96 17.75
C THR A 412 -10.35 -4.24 18.12
N ARG A 413 -11.30 -4.16 19.06
CA ARG A 413 -12.06 -5.31 19.58
C ARG A 413 -12.80 -6.07 18.49
N ASN A 414 -13.52 -5.36 17.61
CA ASN A 414 -14.31 -5.96 16.54
C ASN A 414 -13.40 -6.64 15.50
N LEU A 415 -12.28 -5.99 15.17
CA LEU A 415 -11.27 -6.52 14.27
C LEU A 415 -10.63 -7.81 14.80
N ASN A 416 -10.23 -7.81 16.07
CA ASN A 416 -9.67 -9.00 16.72
C ASN A 416 -10.71 -10.12 16.86
N ALA A 417 -11.99 -9.80 17.07
CA ALA A 417 -13.08 -10.77 17.07
C ALA A 417 -13.28 -11.42 15.69
N LEU A 418 -13.21 -10.64 14.61
CA LEU A 418 -13.24 -11.19 13.26
C LEU A 418 -12.01 -12.08 13.00
N ALA A 419 -10.82 -11.65 13.43
CA ALA A 419 -9.59 -12.43 13.31
C ALA A 419 -9.66 -13.76 14.06
N ALA A 420 -10.20 -13.76 15.27
CA ALA A 420 -10.35 -14.98 16.07
C ALA A 420 -11.29 -15.99 15.40
N LYS A 421 -12.45 -15.51 14.91
CA LYS A 421 -13.39 -16.32 14.14
C LYS A 421 -12.78 -16.86 12.85
N HIS A 422 -11.98 -16.04 12.15
CA HIS A 422 -11.31 -16.48 10.94
C HIS A 422 -10.27 -17.58 11.21
N ALA A 423 -9.46 -17.43 12.26
CA ALA A 423 -8.50 -18.44 12.69
C ALA A 423 -9.18 -19.78 13.00
N GLU A 424 -10.28 -19.76 13.75
CA GLU A 424 -11.08 -20.96 14.07
C GLU A 424 -11.61 -21.63 12.80
N SER A 425 -12.22 -20.85 11.90
CA SER A 425 -12.75 -21.37 10.62
C SER A 425 -11.67 -21.94 9.70
N SER A 426 -10.42 -21.50 9.88
CA SER A 426 -9.24 -22.01 9.19
C SER A 426 -8.63 -23.23 9.89
N GLY A 427 -9.18 -23.70 11.02
CA GLY A 427 -8.69 -24.88 11.73
C GLY A 427 -7.53 -24.63 12.70
N PHE A 428 -7.32 -23.38 13.11
CA PHE A 428 -6.39 -23.01 14.18
C PHE A 428 -7.15 -22.82 15.50
N SER A 429 -6.42 -22.88 16.63
CA SER A 429 -6.96 -22.43 17.92
C SER A 429 -7.40 -20.97 17.80
N ALA A 430 -8.64 -20.67 18.21
CA ALA A 430 -9.13 -19.31 18.22
C ALA A 430 -8.32 -18.45 19.21
N PRO A 431 -7.70 -17.34 18.78
CA PRO A 431 -7.12 -16.36 19.68
C PRO A 431 -8.11 -15.91 20.76
N GLN A 432 -7.63 -15.85 22.00
CA GLN A 432 -8.38 -15.24 23.10
C GLN A 432 -8.32 -13.72 22.97
N ILE A 433 -9.39 -13.05 23.38
CA ILE A 433 -9.47 -11.59 23.33
C ILE A 433 -9.55 -11.07 24.75
N GLU A 434 -8.54 -10.29 25.13
CA GLU A 434 -8.53 -9.56 26.40
C GLU A 434 -8.70 -8.07 26.10
N THR A 435 -9.39 -7.37 26.99
CA THR A 435 -9.64 -5.93 26.85
C THR A 435 -9.02 -5.16 27.98
N THR A 436 -8.42 -4.03 27.65
CA THR A 436 -7.92 -3.05 28.62
C THR A 436 -8.81 -1.83 28.64
N GLU A 437 -9.23 -1.38 29.81
CA GLU A 437 -10.02 -0.16 29.99
C GLU A 437 -9.28 1.06 29.44
N PRO A 438 -9.81 1.91 28.55
CA PRO A 438 -9.07 3.03 27.96
C PRO A 438 -8.60 4.06 28.99
N LEU A 439 -7.50 4.77 28.72
CA LEU A 439 -7.03 5.86 29.59
C LEU A 439 -7.72 7.17 29.22
N SER A 440 -8.45 7.77 30.18
CA SER A 440 -9.08 9.08 29.97
C SER A 440 -8.10 10.22 30.26
N LEU A 441 -7.18 10.48 29.32
CA LEU A 441 -6.10 11.47 29.49
C LEU A 441 -6.23 12.73 28.62
N ARG A 442 -7.34 12.89 27.90
CA ARG A 442 -7.61 14.11 27.15
C ARG A 442 -7.77 15.29 28.11
N LEU A 443 -7.09 16.40 27.83
CA LEU A 443 -7.03 17.57 28.73
C LEU A 443 -8.26 18.48 28.69
N GLN A 444 -9.10 18.36 27.67
CA GLN A 444 -10.29 19.18 27.43
C GLN A 444 -11.41 18.28 26.87
N ALA A 445 -12.68 18.70 26.96
CA ALA A 445 -13.80 17.89 26.49
C ALA A 445 -13.73 17.60 24.98
N LYS A 446 -14.39 16.54 24.52
CA LYS A 446 -14.47 16.22 23.08
C LYS A 446 -15.14 17.41 22.36
N GLY A 447 -14.51 17.90 21.28
CA GLY A 447 -14.99 19.07 20.53
C GLY A 447 -14.55 20.43 21.08
N GLU A 448 -13.86 20.47 22.22
CA GLU A 448 -13.29 21.70 22.79
C GLU A 448 -11.77 21.77 22.62
N GLY A 449 -11.26 23.00 22.52
CA GLY A 449 -9.83 23.28 22.43
C GLY A 449 -9.24 23.14 21.03
N LEU A 450 -8.02 23.64 20.87
CA LEU A 450 -7.21 23.36 19.68
C LEU A 450 -6.59 21.97 19.85
N GLU A 451 -6.63 21.11 18.83
CA GLU A 451 -6.18 19.72 18.94
C GLU A 451 -4.72 19.58 19.41
N ALA A 452 -3.87 20.56 19.10
CA ALA A 452 -2.49 20.59 19.59
C ALA A 452 -2.37 20.78 21.12
N ASP A 453 -3.39 21.31 21.79
CA ASP A 453 -3.42 21.62 23.22
C ASP A 453 -4.35 20.68 24.03
N THR A 454 -5.02 19.72 23.39
CA THR A 454 -5.97 18.80 24.05
C THR A 454 -5.31 17.51 24.54
N GLN A 455 -4.08 17.22 24.12
CA GLN A 455 -3.32 16.01 24.44
C GLN A 455 -1.86 16.35 24.77
N ILE A 456 -1.22 15.53 25.62
CA ILE A 456 0.24 15.59 25.82
C ILE A 456 0.92 14.74 24.75
N LEU A 457 1.95 15.29 24.11
CA LEU A 457 2.71 14.63 23.06
C LEU A 457 4.05 14.13 23.59
N VAL A 458 4.55 13.03 23.04
CA VAL A 458 5.91 12.52 23.30
C VAL A 458 6.97 13.59 23.00
N THR A 459 6.66 14.52 22.08
CA THR A 459 7.57 15.56 21.60
C THR A 459 7.41 16.91 22.31
N ASP A 460 6.51 17.03 23.29
CA ASP A 460 6.22 18.30 23.95
C ASP A 460 7.42 18.84 24.75
N LYS A 461 7.73 20.13 24.57
CA LYS A 461 8.72 20.83 25.39
C LYS A 461 8.11 21.25 26.72
N GLU A 462 8.96 21.71 27.64
CA GLU A 462 8.53 22.15 28.96
C GLU A 462 7.43 23.23 28.90
N MET A 463 7.64 24.20 28.01
CA MET A 463 6.68 25.28 27.76
C MET A 463 5.33 24.75 27.23
N ASP A 464 5.33 23.71 26.39
CA ASP A 464 4.10 23.13 25.84
C ASP A 464 3.31 22.44 26.95
N ILE A 465 3.97 21.61 27.78
CA ILE A 465 3.33 20.94 28.93
C ILE A 465 2.74 21.96 29.91
N ASN A 466 3.50 23.00 30.26
CA ASN A 466 3.02 24.06 31.15
C ASN A 466 1.80 24.79 30.56
N ARG A 467 1.82 25.10 29.26
CA ARG A 467 0.68 25.73 28.56
C ARG A 467 -0.54 24.82 28.56
N LYS A 468 -0.36 23.53 28.26
CA LYS A 468 -1.42 22.53 28.14
C LYS A 468 -2.13 22.29 29.47
N PHE A 469 -1.39 22.04 30.57
CA PHE A 469 -2.01 21.87 31.88
C PHE A 469 -2.67 23.16 32.40
N LYS A 470 -2.11 24.34 32.08
CA LYS A 470 -2.77 25.60 32.41
C LYS A 470 -4.15 25.72 31.75
N LYS A 471 -4.30 25.24 30.51
CA LYS A 471 -5.55 25.24 29.73
C LYS A 471 -6.47 24.05 30.02
N ALA A 472 -5.96 22.98 30.62
CA ALA A 472 -6.73 21.77 30.88
C ALA A 472 -8.00 22.09 31.67
N PHE A 473 -9.10 21.41 31.34
CA PHE A 473 -10.35 21.50 32.08
C PHE A 473 -10.12 21.02 33.53
N CYS A 474 -10.62 21.78 34.51
CA CYS A 474 -10.45 21.48 35.94
C CYS A 474 -11.33 22.45 36.74
N GLU A 475 -12.60 22.09 36.86
CA GLU A 475 -13.57 22.80 37.67
C GLU A 475 -13.43 22.36 39.14
N PRO A 476 -13.43 23.27 40.14
CA PRO A 476 -13.39 22.90 41.55
C PRO A 476 -14.51 21.92 41.92
N GLY A 477 -14.20 20.87 42.69
CA GLY A 477 -15.18 19.86 43.13
C GLY A 477 -15.60 18.84 42.06
N ASN A 478 -15.34 19.09 40.77
CA ASN A 478 -15.72 18.20 39.68
C ASN A 478 -14.73 17.03 39.55
N VAL A 479 -15.15 15.83 39.95
CA VAL A 479 -14.35 14.60 39.84
C VAL A 479 -14.76 13.70 38.66
N ASP A 480 -15.89 13.97 38.01
CA ASP A 480 -16.42 13.16 36.91
C ASP A 480 -15.57 13.32 35.64
N PHE A 481 -15.17 14.55 35.34
CA PHE A 481 -14.24 14.85 34.25
C PHE A 481 -13.17 15.82 34.73
N CYS A 482 -12.10 15.29 35.34
CA CYS A 482 -10.97 16.10 35.79
C CYS A 482 -9.64 15.58 35.22
N PRO A 483 -9.27 15.97 33.98
CA PRO A 483 -8.04 15.52 33.36
C PRO A 483 -6.78 15.67 34.22
N PRO A 484 -6.57 16.76 35.00
CA PRO A 484 -5.42 16.84 35.90
C PRO A 484 -5.34 15.71 36.92
N VAL A 485 -6.47 15.28 37.48
CA VAL A 485 -6.53 14.17 38.44
C VAL A 485 -6.17 12.86 37.75
N ASN A 486 -6.72 12.62 36.56
CA ASN A 486 -6.41 11.43 35.75
C ASN A 486 -4.93 11.37 35.37
N TRP A 487 -4.30 12.52 35.10
CA TRP A 487 -2.86 12.60 34.83
C TRP A 487 -2.00 12.34 36.07
N VAL A 488 -2.45 12.71 37.28
CA VAL A 488 -1.75 12.30 38.52
C VAL A 488 -1.79 10.79 38.67
N GLU A 489 -2.95 10.16 38.46
CA GLU A 489 -3.09 8.70 38.48
C GLU A 489 -2.14 8.02 37.48
N ALA A 490 -2.05 8.57 36.26
CA ALA A 490 -1.13 8.09 35.24
C ALA A 490 0.34 8.26 35.65
N LEU A 491 0.71 9.37 36.29
CA LEU A 491 2.08 9.57 36.78
C LEU A 491 2.45 8.57 37.87
N LEU A 492 1.58 8.38 38.86
CA LEU A 492 1.79 7.43 39.96
C LEU A 492 1.92 5.99 39.42
N SER A 493 1.06 5.61 38.48
CA SER A 493 0.99 4.23 38.00
C SER A 493 2.05 3.85 36.96
N ASN A 494 2.55 4.81 36.17
CA ASN A 494 3.38 4.48 34.98
C ASN A 494 4.79 5.08 34.99
N PHE A 495 5.11 6.00 35.89
CA PHE A 495 6.40 6.70 35.89
C PHE A 495 7.24 6.41 37.14
N ASN A 496 7.02 5.26 37.80
CA ASN A 496 7.70 4.86 39.04
C ASN A 496 7.74 6.00 40.07
N MET A 497 6.63 6.73 40.18
CA MET A 497 6.49 7.86 41.10
C MET A 497 5.72 7.37 42.32
N ASP A 498 6.43 7.17 43.43
CA ASP A 498 5.83 6.67 44.67
C ASP A 498 4.83 7.66 45.25
N GLU A 499 5.12 8.97 45.13
CA GLU A 499 4.31 10.04 45.70
C GLU A 499 4.25 11.27 44.79
N PHE A 500 3.06 11.85 44.68
CA PHE A 500 2.81 13.14 44.05
C PHE A 500 2.69 14.24 45.10
N VAL A 501 3.52 15.29 44.99
CA VAL A 501 3.54 16.40 45.95
C VAL A 501 2.93 17.65 45.35
N VAL A 502 1.86 18.16 45.97
CA VAL A 502 1.27 19.47 45.66
C VAL A 502 1.91 20.53 46.54
N LYS A 503 2.63 21.47 45.92
CA LYS A 503 3.28 22.58 46.64
C LYS A 503 2.33 23.75 46.85
N ARG A 504 2.03 24.09 48.10
CA ARG A 504 1.10 25.19 48.45
C ARG A 504 1.68 26.09 49.52
N LYS A 505 1.14 27.30 49.61
CA LYS A 505 1.51 28.22 50.70
C LYS A 505 0.96 27.69 52.02
N GLU A 506 1.62 28.01 53.13
CA GLU A 506 1.16 27.65 54.48
C GLU A 506 -0.27 28.14 54.75
N GLN A 507 -0.64 29.32 54.21
CA GLN A 507 -1.99 29.88 54.34
C GLN A 507 -3.07 29.04 53.63
N ASN A 508 -2.68 28.18 52.69
CA ASN A 508 -3.56 27.30 51.91
C ASN A 508 -3.48 25.85 52.40
N GLY A 509 -3.06 25.62 53.65
CA GLY A 509 -3.00 24.29 54.26
C GLY A 509 -1.70 23.52 54.02
N GLY A 510 -0.65 24.18 53.53
CA GLY A 510 0.68 23.58 53.34
C GLY A 510 0.74 22.54 52.22
N ASP A 511 1.93 21.95 52.07
CA ASP A 511 2.19 20.92 51.06
C ASP A 511 1.37 19.66 51.33
N LEU A 512 0.86 19.03 50.26
CA LEU A 512 0.13 17.77 50.32
C LEU A 512 0.87 16.69 49.53
N GLU A 513 0.87 15.47 50.07
CA GLU A 513 1.52 14.30 49.50
C GLU A 513 0.47 13.22 49.24
N TYR A 514 0.46 12.71 48.01
CA TYR A 514 -0.49 11.71 47.53
C TYR A 514 0.26 10.49 46.99
N SER A 515 0.12 9.36 47.67
CA SER A 515 0.60 8.06 47.19
C SER A 515 -0.43 7.31 46.32
N SER A 516 -1.65 7.84 46.21
CA SER A 516 -2.74 7.26 45.41
C SER A 516 -3.68 8.34 44.87
N ALA A 517 -4.32 8.06 43.74
CA ALA A 517 -5.22 9.01 43.09
C ALA A 517 -6.58 9.12 43.78
N GLU A 518 -6.99 8.10 44.55
CA GLU A 518 -8.27 8.04 45.27
C GLU A 518 -8.34 9.15 46.32
N ARG A 519 -7.31 9.27 47.16
CA ARG A 519 -7.24 10.34 48.17
C ARG A 519 -7.25 11.73 47.52
N LEU A 520 -6.57 11.88 46.38
CA LEU A 520 -6.57 13.14 45.65
C LEU A 520 -7.97 13.46 45.09
N LYS A 521 -8.68 12.46 44.55
CA LYS A 521 -10.07 12.61 44.07
C LYS A 521 -11.00 13.05 45.19
N GLU A 522 -10.90 12.42 46.36
CA GLU A 522 -11.69 12.78 47.55
C GLU A 522 -11.43 14.23 47.97
N GLU A 523 -10.16 14.60 48.22
CA GLU A 523 -9.81 15.95 48.67
C GLU A 523 -10.12 17.04 47.62
N PHE A 524 -10.04 16.72 46.33
CA PHE A 524 -10.45 17.61 45.24
C PHE A 524 -11.98 17.77 45.17
N GLY A 525 -12.74 16.69 45.37
CA GLY A 525 -14.20 16.68 45.41
C GLY A 525 -14.77 17.44 46.61
N GLU A 526 -14.07 17.41 47.75
CA GLU A 526 -14.38 18.22 48.95
C GLU A 526 -13.91 19.68 48.84
N GLU A 527 -13.35 20.08 47.70
CA GLU A 527 -12.78 21.42 47.43
C GLU A 527 -11.63 21.82 48.38
N SER A 528 -11.06 20.89 49.14
CA SER A 528 -9.89 21.10 50.01
C SER A 528 -8.58 21.24 49.21
N LEU A 529 -8.56 20.71 47.98
CA LEU A 529 -7.52 20.92 46.98
C LEU A 529 -8.03 21.79 45.82
N HIS A 530 -7.47 22.98 45.66
CA HIS A 530 -7.87 23.91 44.61
C HIS A 530 -7.13 23.64 43.27
N PRO A 531 -7.79 23.79 42.10
CA PRO A 531 -7.15 23.63 40.77
C PRO A 531 -5.87 24.46 40.57
N GLY A 532 -5.83 25.65 41.17
CA GLY A 532 -4.69 26.57 41.10
C GLY A 532 -3.42 26.06 41.77
N ASP A 533 -3.53 25.10 42.69
CA ASP A 533 -2.41 24.45 43.37
C ASP A 533 -2.04 23.11 42.69
N LEU A 534 -3.06 22.36 42.25
CA LEU A 534 -2.89 21.08 41.55
C LEU A 534 -2.16 21.24 40.22
N LYS A 535 -2.65 22.13 39.34
CA LYS A 535 -2.13 22.25 37.96
C LYS A 535 -0.64 22.60 37.88
N PRO A 536 -0.10 23.58 38.65
CA PRO A 536 1.33 23.89 38.60
C PRO A 536 2.20 22.73 39.10
N SER A 537 1.76 22.05 40.17
CA SER A 537 2.46 20.89 40.73
C SER A 537 2.48 19.72 39.74
N LEU A 538 1.34 19.46 39.09
CA LEU A 538 1.21 18.46 38.05
C LEU A 538 2.11 18.76 36.84
N ALA A 539 2.11 20.01 36.36
CA ALA A 539 2.95 20.41 35.24
C ALA A 539 4.44 20.22 35.57
N LYS A 540 4.87 20.53 36.80
CA LYS A 540 6.23 20.29 37.25
C LYS A 540 6.58 18.79 37.30
N ALA A 541 5.70 17.96 37.87
CA ALA A 541 5.89 16.52 37.96
C ALA A 541 5.94 15.87 36.56
N MET A 542 5.01 16.23 35.68
CA MET A 542 5.01 15.75 34.30
C MET A 542 6.27 16.17 33.55
N ASN A 543 6.74 17.40 33.75
CA ASN A 543 7.98 17.85 33.12
C ASN A 543 9.20 17.05 33.57
N ALA A 544 9.24 16.64 34.85
CA ALA A 544 10.27 15.75 35.37
C ALA A 544 10.16 14.34 34.75
N ALA A 545 8.95 13.79 34.68
CA ALA A 545 8.67 12.49 34.05
C ALA A 545 9.06 12.46 32.56
N MET A 546 8.86 13.56 31.84
CA MET A 546 9.19 13.69 30.41
C MET A 546 10.68 13.94 30.13
N LEU A 547 11.54 14.08 31.16
CA LEU A 547 12.97 14.35 30.95
C LEU A 547 13.67 13.24 30.17
N SER A 548 13.46 11.97 30.54
CA SER A 548 14.10 10.82 29.89
C SER A 548 13.75 10.74 28.39
N ILE A 549 12.48 10.95 28.08
CA ILE A 549 11.96 11.01 26.71
C ILE A 549 12.66 12.14 25.95
N ARG A 550 12.64 13.38 26.47
CA ARG A 550 13.24 14.55 25.80
C ARG A 550 14.75 14.43 25.61
N ASP A 551 15.46 13.83 26.56
CA ASP A 551 16.90 13.64 26.45
C ASP A 551 17.26 12.63 25.36
N GLY A 552 16.51 11.53 25.26
CA GLY A 552 16.70 10.56 24.19
C GLY A 552 16.41 11.12 22.79
N MET A 553 15.49 12.08 22.67
CA MET A 553 15.18 12.79 21.43
C MET A 553 16.36 13.61 20.87
N LYS A 554 17.48 13.75 21.60
CA LYS A 554 18.69 14.40 21.10
C LYS A 554 19.45 13.55 20.07
N LYS A 555 19.19 12.23 20.00
CA LYS A 555 19.78 11.28 19.04
C LYS A 555 19.43 11.69 17.59
N ALA A 556 20.38 11.49 16.67
CA ALA A 556 20.26 11.97 15.29
C ALA A 556 19.06 11.38 14.54
N ASP A 557 18.82 10.08 14.70
CA ASP A 557 17.73 9.39 14.01
C ASP A 557 16.35 9.85 14.50
N LEU A 558 16.21 10.08 15.81
CA LEU A 558 14.96 10.60 16.39
C LEU A 558 14.70 12.06 16.02
N LYS A 559 15.76 12.89 15.89
CA LYS A 559 15.62 14.24 15.33
C LYS A 559 15.14 14.21 13.87
N LYS A 560 15.63 13.25 13.09
CA LYS A 560 15.19 13.05 11.70
C LYS A 560 13.73 12.61 11.66
N ALA A 561 13.34 11.63 12.48
CA ALA A 561 11.95 11.19 12.61
C ALA A 561 11.01 12.34 12.99
N LEU A 562 11.38 13.13 14.00
CA LEU A 562 10.64 14.32 14.41
C LEU A 562 10.45 15.32 13.26
N LYS A 563 11.51 15.57 12.48
CA LYS A 563 11.44 16.49 11.34
C LYS A 563 10.51 15.95 10.26
N LEU A 564 10.53 14.65 9.97
CA LEU A 564 9.65 14.03 8.98
C LEU A 564 8.18 14.18 9.35
N CYS A 565 7.81 13.85 10.59
CA CYS A 565 6.45 14.08 11.08
C CYS A 565 6.09 15.57 10.94
N TRP A 566 6.97 16.48 11.38
CA TRP A 566 6.65 17.91 11.36
C TRP A 566 6.46 18.49 9.94
N VAL A 567 7.34 18.16 8.99
CA VAL A 567 7.26 18.65 7.60
C VAL A 567 5.99 18.13 6.92
N PHE A 568 5.76 16.82 7.00
CA PHE A 568 4.61 16.19 6.34
C PHE A 568 3.28 16.79 6.82
N PHE A 569 3.08 16.92 8.14
CA PHE A 569 1.83 17.42 8.70
C PHE A 569 1.68 18.95 8.65
N SER A 570 2.76 19.69 8.39
CA SER A 570 2.71 21.15 8.18
C SER A 570 2.38 21.52 6.74
N GLU A 571 2.89 20.78 5.76
CA GLU A 571 2.68 21.09 4.33
C GLU A 571 1.28 20.74 3.84
N HIS A 572 0.54 19.87 4.55
CA HIS A 572 -0.81 19.43 4.16
C HIS A 572 -1.93 20.25 4.83
N LYS A 573 -1.60 21.24 5.67
CA LYS A 573 -2.57 22.17 6.27
C LYS A 573 -2.78 23.38 5.37
N VAL A 574 -3.55 23.20 4.30
CA VAL A 574 -4.16 24.34 3.58
C VAL A 574 -5.32 24.85 4.45
N TYR A 575 -5.08 25.90 5.22
CA TYR A 575 -6.16 26.66 5.84
C TYR A 575 -6.94 27.38 4.75
N ILE A 576 -8.10 26.84 4.35
CA ILE A 576 -9.08 27.60 3.57
C ILE A 576 -9.77 28.54 4.56
N TYR A 577 -9.36 29.81 4.58
CA TYR A 577 -10.13 30.86 5.24
C TYR A 577 -11.42 31.06 4.44
N ILE A 578 -12.51 30.44 4.87
CA ILE A 578 -13.84 30.81 4.41
C ILE A 578 -14.26 31.99 5.28
N GLY A 579 -14.05 33.20 4.76
CA GLY A 579 -14.67 34.39 5.33
C GLY A 579 -16.19 34.28 5.14
N LEU A 580 -16.93 34.13 6.24
CA LEU A 580 -18.37 34.34 6.27
C LEU A 580 -18.69 35.84 6.22
#